data_AF-A0A7S1FG49-F1
#
_entry.id   AF-A0A7S1FG49-F1
#
_cell.length_a   1.000
_cell.length_b   1.000
_cell.length_c   1.000
_cell.angle_alpha   90.00
_cell.angle_beta   90.00
_cell.angle_gamma   90.00
#
_symmetry.space_group_name_H-M   'P 1'
#
loop_
_entity.id
_entity.type
_entity.pdbx_description
1 polymer ?
#
loop_
_entity_poly.entity_id
_entity_poly.type
_entity_poly.pdbx_seq_one_letter_code
_entity_poly.pdbx_strand_id
1 'polypeptide(L)'
;HDDRMEMLITSKLWQVAVCLLIALDALLVGVNTARALDNSIEAFNVRENDVTGNYEIESGHFFIEVSISALFVVELLSRIGAFGCRRFFGGLEFRWNWLDALLVSGSCIELLLRTLNISLSWI
;
A
#
# COMPACT_ATOMS: atom_id res chain seq x y z
N HIS A 1 -31.19 7.84 1.64
CA HIS A 1 -29.88 8.53 1.50
C HIS A 1 -28.87 7.62 0.79
N ASP A 2 -29.07 6.29 0.82
CA ASP A 2 -28.28 5.30 0.08
C ASP A 2 -28.41 5.34 -1.45
N ASP A 3 -29.55 5.78 -2.01
CA ASP A 3 -29.80 5.68 -3.47
C ASP A 3 -28.82 6.53 -4.33
N ARG A 4 -28.24 7.59 -3.76
CA ARG A 4 -27.27 8.44 -4.48
C ARG A 4 -25.88 7.82 -4.54
N MET A 5 -25.52 6.98 -3.56
CA MET A 5 -24.24 6.27 -3.57
C MET A 5 -24.28 5.12 -4.57
N GLU A 6 -25.37 4.37 -4.64
CA GLU A 6 -25.52 3.29 -5.62
C GLU A 6 -25.49 3.80 -7.07
N MET A 7 -26.05 5.00 -7.33
CA MET A 7 -26.01 5.62 -8.65
C MET A 7 -24.62 6.14 -9.04
N LEU A 8 -23.80 6.57 -8.07
CA LEU A 8 -22.41 6.97 -8.31
C LEU A 8 -21.52 5.74 -8.59
N ILE A 9 -21.72 4.66 -7.84
CA ILE A 9 -20.93 3.43 -7.93
C ILE A 9 -21.19 2.66 -9.24
N THR A 10 -22.42 2.69 -9.76
CA THR A 10 -22.81 1.99 -11.00
C THR A 10 -22.39 2.71 -12.29
N SER A 11 -21.85 3.93 -12.18
CA SER A 11 -21.41 4.71 -13.33
C SER A 11 -20.18 4.06 -14.00
N LYS A 12 -20.24 3.89 -15.33
CA LYS A 12 -19.12 3.42 -16.14
C LYS A 12 -17.86 4.28 -15.98
N LEU A 13 -18.05 5.59 -15.77
CA LEU A 13 -16.97 6.54 -15.50
C LEU A 13 -16.29 6.27 -14.16
N TRP A 14 -17.07 5.94 -13.14
CA TRP A 14 -16.54 5.53 -11.84
C TRP A 14 -15.74 4.24 -11.95
N GLN A 15 -16.28 3.26 -12.68
CA GLN A 15 -15.62 1.98 -12.89
C GLN A 15 -14.29 2.11 -13.66
N VAL A 16 -14.25 2.99 -14.68
CA VAL A 16 -13.01 3.32 -15.41
C VAL A 16 -12.02 4.07 -14.53
N ALA A 17 -12.48 5.02 -13.72
CA ALA A 17 -11.63 5.75 -12.78
C ALA A 17 -10.98 4.80 -11.78
N VAL A 18 -11.75 3.85 -11.22
CA VAL A 18 -11.23 2.82 -10.31
C VAL A 18 -10.23 1.91 -11.02
N CYS A 19 -10.52 1.44 -12.24
CA CYS A 19 -9.55 0.64 -13.00
C CYS A 19 -8.24 1.40 -13.28
N LEU A 20 -8.32 2.70 -13.60
CA LEU A 20 -7.15 3.55 -13.76
C LEU A 20 -6.38 3.70 -12.45
N LEU A 21 -7.08 3.82 -11.32
CA LEU A 21 -6.48 3.95 -10.01
C LEU A 21 -5.71 2.66 -9.62
N ILE A 22 -6.31 1.49 -9.86
CA ILE A 22 -5.67 0.18 -9.67
C ILE A 22 -4.44 0.02 -10.59
N ALA A 23 -4.57 0.40 -11.86
CA ALA A 23 -3.46 0.31 -12.81
C ALA A 23 -2.30 1.26 -12.46
N LEU A 24 -2.62 2.46 -11.99
CA LEU A 24 -1.65 3.44 -11.52
C LEU A 24 -0.97 2.96 -10.24
N ASP A 25 -1.72 2.36 -9.31
CA ASP A 25 -1.18 1.79 -8.08
C ASP A 25 -0.18 0.67 -8.38
N ALA A 26 -0.55 -0.30 -9.22
CA ALA A 26 0.34 -1.37 -9.66
C ALA A 26 1.63 -0.85 -10.31
N LEU A 27 1.54 0.23 -11.10
CA LEU A 27 2.71 0.89 -11.69
C LEU A 27 3.60 1.54 -10.62
N LEU A 28 3.02 2.27 -9.67
CA LEU A 28 3.74 2.94 -8.58
C LEU A 28 4.47 1.92 -7.69
N VAL A 29 3.81 0.83 -7.37
CA VAL A 29 4.38 -0.28 -6.60
C VAL A 29 5.56 -0.90 -7.34
N GLY A 30 5.42 -1.15 -8.64
CA GLY A 30 6.52 -1.67 -9.46
C GLY A 30 7.73 -0.76 -9.48
N VAL A 31 7.52 0.55 -9.70
CA VAL A 31 8.61 1.55 -9.73
C VAL A 31 9.27 1.69 -8.36
N ASN A 32 8.49 1.72 -7.29
CA ASN A 32 9.04 1.84 -5.94
C ASN A 32 9.76 0.58 -5.49
N THR A 33 9.27 -0.61 -5.85
CA THR A 33 9.97 -1.88 -5.59
C THR A 33 11.30 -1.93 -6.33
N ALA A 34 11.35 -1.45 -7.58
CA ALA A 34 12.60 -1.36 -8.33
C ALA A 34 13.61 -0.40 -7.65
N ARG A 35 13.16 0.79 -7.23
CA ARG A 35 14.01 1.74 -6.49
C ARG A 35 14.47 1.21 -5.13
N ALA A 36 13.57 0.58 -4.38
CA ALA A 36 13.90 -0.03 -3.11
C ALA A 36 14.95 -1.15 -3.28
N LEU A 37 14.84 -1.94 -4.35
CA LEU A 37 15.80 -2.99 -4.68
C LEU A 37 17.17 -2.40 -5.03
N ASP A 38 17.23 -1.37 -5.87
CA ASP A 38 18.49 -0.70 -6.23
C ASP A 38 19.17 -0.14 -4.97
N ASN A 39 18.42 0.54 -4.10
CA ASN A 39 18.92 1.07 -2.83
C ASN A 39 19.38 -0.07 -1.88
N SER A 40 18.70 -1.21 -1.89
CA SER A 40 19.08 -2.38 -1.10
C SER A 40 20.42 -2.95 -1.56
N ILE A 41 20.62 -3.06 -2.88
CA ILE A 41 21.85 -3.57 -3.49
C ILE A 41 23.02 -2.62 -3.20
N GLU A 42 22.79 -1.31 -3.31
CA GLU A 42 23.81 -0.31 -2.96
C GLU A 42 24.18 -0.39 -1.47
N ALA A 43 23.19 -0.49 -0.58
CA ALA A 43 23.44 -0.67 0.85
C ALA A 43 24.20 -1.97 1.16
N PHE A 44 23.95 -3.07 0.43
CA PHE A 44 24.71 -4.32 0.56
C PHE A 44 26.15 -4.18 0.08
N ASN A 45 26.39 -3.51 -1.06
CA ASN A 45 27.73 -3.28 -1.61
C ASN A 45 28.58 -2.33 -0.74
N VAL A 46 27.95 -1.31 -0.13
CA VAL A 46 28.60 -0.41 0.83
C VAL A 46 28.94 -1.14 2.12
N ARG A 47 28.05 -2.02 2.60
CA ARG A 47 28.25 -2.80 3.84
C ARG A 47 29.39 -3.82 3.76
N GLU A 48 29.76 -4.27 2.56
CA GLU A 48 30.94 -5.13 2.36
C GLU A 48 32.26 -4.35 2.54
N ASN A 49 32.26 -3.04 2.28
CA ASN A 49 33.47 -2.21 2.31
C ASN A 49 33.66 -1.38 3.58
N ASP A 50 32.62 -1.18 4.41
CA ASP A 50 32.70 -0.29 5.57
C ASP A 50 32.16 -0.94 6.86
N VAL A 51 33.07 -1.36 7.75
CA VAL A 51 32.76 -1.98 9.05
C VAL A 51 32.28 -0.93 10.08
N THR A 52 32.20 0.35 9.74
CA THR A 52 31.90 1.41 10.72
C THR A 52 31.02 2.57 10.22
N GLY A 53 30.12 2.32 9.27
CA GLY A 53 29.23 3.36 8.72
C GLY A 53 27.97 3.60 9.57
N ASN A 54 27.86 4.78 10.17
CA ASN A 54 26.60 5.30 10.72
C ASN A 54 25.62 5.55 9.58
N TYR A 55 24.61 4.71 9.45
CA TYR A 55 23.50 4.90 8.51
C TYR A 55 22.58 5.97 9.06
N GLU A 56 22.76 7.23 8.63
CA GLU A 56 21.70 8.23 8.74
C GLU A 56 20.53 7.74 7.87
N ILE A 57 19.51 7.16 8.52
CA ILE A 57 18.28 6.75 7.84
C ILE A 57 17.60 8.04 7.35
N GLU A 58 17.77 8.30 6.06
CA GLU A 58 17.24 9.46 5.36
C GLU A 58 15.71 9.48 5.52
N SER A 59 15.20 10.55 6.13
CA SER A 59 13.79 10.71 6.52
C SER A 59 12.79 10.59 5.35
N GLY A 60 13.28 10.62 4.11
CA GLY A 60 12.48 10.42 2.89
C GLY A 60 11.88 9.02 2.75
N HIS A 61 12.55 7.97 3.24
CA HIS A 61 12.09 6.59 3.04
C HIS A 61 10.77 6.31 3.79
N PHE A 62 10.64 6.83 5.00
CA PHE A 62 9.42 6.69 5.81
C PHE A 62 8.22 7.38 5.16
N PHE A 63 8.42 8.56 4.57
CA PHE A 63 7.34 9.31 3.93
C PHE A 63 6.81 8.57 2.69
N ILE A 64 7.69 7.93 1.93
CA ILE A 64 7.32 7.11 0.77
C ILE A 64 6.53 5.88 1.21
N GLU A 65 7.00 5.17 2.24
CA GLU A 65 6.34 3.98 2.82
C GLU A 65 4.91 4.28 3.31
N VAL A 66 4.74 5.39 4.01
CA VAL A 66 3.43 5.88 4.49
C VAL A 66 2.51 6.25 3.32
N SER A 67 3.02 6.98 2.33
CA SER A 67 2.21 7.44 1.20
C SER A 67 1.69 6.28 0.35
N ILE A 68 2.51 5.25 0.13
CA ILE A 68 2.12 4.04 -0.59
C ILE A 68 1.09 3.23 0.21
N SER A 69 1.32 3.04 1.50
CA SER A 69 0.36 2.34 2.37
C SER A 69 -1.01 3.03 2.37
N ALA A 70 -1.03 4.37 2.36
CA ALA A 70 -2.27 5.13 2.27
C ALA A 70 -2.98 4.94 0.92
N LEU A 71 -2.25 4.88 -0.19
CA LEU A 71 -2.82 4.62 -1.51
C LEU A 71 -3.48 3.24 -1.59
N PHE A 72 -2.79 2.21 -1.12
CA PHE A 72 -3.33 0.84 -1.04
C PHE A 72 -4.59 0.73 -0.17
N VAL A 73 -4.64 1.44 0.95
CA VAL A 73 -5.84 1.48 1.80
C VAL A 73 -7.01 2.14 1.07
N VAL A 74 -6.77 3.28 0.41
CA VAL A 74 -7.81 3.99 -0.35
C VAL A 74 -8.30 3.13 -1.52
N GLU A 75 -7.39 2.46 -2.23
CA GLU A 75 -7.70 1.53 -3.30
C GLU A 75 -8.58 0.37 -2.79
N LEU A 76 -8.17 -0.31 -1.72
CA LEU A 76 -8.91 -1.42 -1.13
C LEU A 76 -10.32 -0.99 -0.71
N LEU A 77 -10.46 0.16 -0.05
CA LEU A 77 -11.75 0.72 0.35
C LEU A 77 -12.62 1.08 -0.86
N SER A 78 -12.03 1.65 -1.91
CA SER A 78 -12.74 1.97 -3.15
C SER A 78 -13.24 0.70 -3.85
N ARG A 79 -12.44 -0.37 -3.86
CA ARG A 79 -12.77 -1.66 -4.46
C ARG A 79 -13.87 -2.37 -3.66
N ILE A 80 -13.82 -2.32 -2.33
CA ILE A 80 -14.88 -2.82 -1.45
C ILE A 80 -16.19 -2.04 -1.67
N GLY A 81 -16.12 -0.71 -1.80
CA GLY A 81 -17.27 0.13 -2.09
C GLY A 81 -17.88 -0.13 -3.48
N ALA A 82 -17.03 -0.38 -4.49
CA ALA A 82 -17.48 -0.61 -5.86
C ALA A 82 -18.12 -1.99 -6.09
N PHE A 83 -17.55 -3.05 -5.50
CA PHE A 83 -18.05 -4.43 -5.68
C PHE A 83 -19.04 -4.85 -4.58
N GLY A 84 -19.09 -4.13 -3.45
CA GLY A 84 -19.82 -4.51 -2.26
C GLY A 84 -19.17 -5.68 -1.51
N CYS A 85 -19.22 -5.66 -0.17
CA CYS A 85 -18.56 -6.66 0.70
C CYS A 85 -18.91 -8.12 0.32
N ARG A 86 -20.15 -8.38 -0.12
CA ARG A 86 -20.61 -9.73 -0.46
C ARG A 86 -19.95 -10.31 -1.72
N ARG A 87 -19.69 -9.48 -2.74
CA ARG A 87 -19.04 -9.93 -3.98
C ARG A 87 -17.53 -9.86 -3.89
N PHE A 88 -17.01 -9.00 -3.02
CA PHE A 88 -15.59 -8.88 -2.72
C PHE A 88 -15.04 -10.14 -2.02
N PHE A 89 -15.72 -10.63 -0.99
CA PHE A 89 -15.26 -11.78 -0.19
C PHE A 89 -15.79 -13.15 -0.66
N GLY A 90 -16.64 -13.21 -1.68
CA GLY A 90 -17.23 -14.46 -2.17
C GLY A 90 -17.39 -14.57 -3.68
N GLY A 91 -16.84 -13.62 -4.44
CA GLY A 91 -16.91 -13.60 -5.91
C GLY A 91 -15.92 -14.56 -6.59
N LEU A 92 -15.91 -14.58 -7.92
CA LEU A 92 -15.00 -15.42 -8.72
C LEU A 92 -13.52 -15.09 -8.44
N GLU A 93 -13.23 -13.83 -8.11
CA GLU A 93 -11.88 -13.31 -7.84
C GLU A 93 -11.57 -13.13 -6.34
N PHE A 94 -12.38 -13.74 -5.46
CA PHE A 94 -12.26 -13.56 -4.01
C PHE A 94 -10.85 -13.84 -3.48
N ARG A 95 -10.12 -14.81 -4.06
CA ARG A 95 -8.77 -15.19 -3.63
C ARG A 95 -7.77 -14.05 -3.79
N TRP A 96 -7.87 -13.31 -4.90
CA TRP A 96 -6.99 -12.17 -5.19
C TRP A 96 -7.34 -10.96 -4.32
N ASN A 97 -8.63 -10.68 -4.15
CA ASN A 97 -9.09 -9.64 -3.24
C ASN A 97 -8.72 -9.91 -1.78
N TRP A 98 -8.70 -11.18 -1.36
CA TRP A 98 -8.24 -11.56 -0.02
C TRP A 98 -6.74 -11.40 0.15
N LEU A 99 -5.95 -11.77 -0.86
CA LEU A 99 -4.51 -11.57 -0.86
C LEU A 99 -4.19 -10.08 -0.70
N ASP A 100 -4.90 -9.25 -1.47
CA ASP A 100 -4.75 -7.80 -1.44
C ASP A 100 -5.12 -7.23 -0.05
N ALA A 101 -6.28 -7.60 0.50
CA ALA A 101 -6.67 -7.20 1.85
C ALA A 101 -5.67 -7.65 2.93
N LEU A 102 -5.06 -8.83 2.76
CA LEU A 102 -4.04 -9.35 3.67
C LEU A 102 -2.72 -8.57 3.56
N LEU A 103 -2.29 -8.21 2.35
CA LEU A 103 -1.10 -7.37 2.14
C LEU A 103 -1.28 -5.98 2.75
N VAL A 104 -2.41 -5.33 2.45
CA VAL A 104 -2.71 -3.99 3.00
C VAL A 104 -2.81 -4.01 4.52
N SER A 105 -3.47 -5.02 5.10
CA SER A 105 -3.56 -5.15 6.55
C SER A 105 -2.20 -5.44 7.20
N GLY A 106 -1.36 -6.27 6.57
CA GLY A 106 0.02 -6.51 7.00
C GLY A 106 0.84 -5.21 7.03
N SER A 107 0.79 -4.41 5.97
CA SER A 107 1.48 -3.12 5.89
C SER A 107 0.98 -2.12 6.94
N CYS A 108 -0.33 -2.07 7.18
CA CYS A 108 -0.91 -1.23 8.25
C CYS A 108 -0.42 -1.66 9.64
N ILE A 109 -0.31 -2.97 9.91
CA ILE A 109 0.19 -3.49 11.18
C ILE A 109 1.68 -3.14 11.34
N GLU A 110 2.48 -3.30 10.28
CA GLU A 110 3.89 -2.91 10.32
C GLU A 110 4.06 -1.42 10.65
N LEU A 111 3.30 -0.55 9.97
CA LEU A 111 3.33 0.89 10.21
C LEU A 111 2.90 1.24 11.65
N LEU A 112 1.87 0.56 12.16
CA LEU A 112 1.40 0.70 13.53
C LEU A 112 2.49 0.27 14.52
N LEU A 113 3.13 -0.88 14.31
CA LEU A 113 4.21 -1.38 15.17
C LEU A 113 5.41 -0.44 15.17
N ARG A 114 5.82 0.10 14.02
CA ARG A 114 6.89 1.11 13.94
C ARG A 114 6.52 2.36 14.73
N THR A 115 5.29 2.85 14.61
CA THR A 115 4.79 4.03 15.34
C THR A 115 4.74 3.79 16.85
N LEU A 116 4.28 2.61 17.28
CA LEU A 116 4.27 2.21 18.68
C LEU A 116 5.69 2.01 19.24
N ASN A 117 6.63 1.48 18.46
CA ASN A 117 8.02 1.31 18.85
C ASN A 117 8.70 2.68 19.09
N ILE A 118 8.45 3.66 18.20
CA ILE A 118 8.89 5.05 18.40
C ILE A 118 8.32 5.62 19.71
N SER A 119 7.06 5.30 20.03
CA SER A 119 6.38 5.77 21.25
C SER A 119 6.88 5.10 22.53
N LEU A 120 7.34 3.85 22.46
CA LEU A 120 7.94 3.10 23.57
C LEU A 120 9.41 3.46 23.82
N SER A 121 10.15 3.97 22.82
CA SER A 121 11.55 4.41 23.02
C SER A 121 11.69 5.65 23.89
N TRP A 122 10.58 6.36 24.15
CA TRP A 122 10.57 7.64 24.87
C TRP A 122 10.10 7.54 26.33
N ILE A 123 9.75 6.33 26.81
CA ILE A 123 9.42 6.01 28.22
C ILE A 123 10.53 5.13 28.79
#